data_AF-A0A524APE0-F1
#
_entry.id   AF-A0A524APE0-F1
#
_cell.length_a   1.000
_cell.length_b   1.000
_cell.length_c   1.000
_cell.angle_alpha   90.00
_cell.angle_beta   90.00
_cell.angle_gamma   90.00
#
_symmetry.space_group_name_H-M   'P 1'
#
loop_
_entity.id
_entity.type
_entity.pdbx_description
1 polymer ?
#
loop_
_entity_poly.entity_id
_entity_poly.type
_entity_poly.pdbx_seq_one_letter_code
_entity_poly.pdbx_strand_id
1 'polypeptide(L)'
;MSVIFQTHDTSRGQVRIDIRIMAELNVSAFVARQKVTGYVLDRVSDHMAGDEPSLVIDGERFLWRVPVYLAVLPQGRLGQVGTIDVDAQTGQLLVTNRLIEEMQRNARELVERPSA
;
A
#
# COMPACT_ATOMS: atom_id res chain seq x y z
N MET A 1 -16.58 10.66 -3.37
CA MET A 1 -16.50 11.75 -2.39
C MET A 1 -15.45 12.79 -2.80
N SER A 2 -15.84 14.04 -3.04
CA SER A 2 -14.91 15.15 -3.29
C SER A 2 -14.97 16.16 -2.14
N VAL A 3 -13.80 16.58 -1.67
CA VAL A 3 -13.67 17.71 -0.76
C VAL A 3 -12.86 18.78 -1.49
N ILE A 4 -13.53 19.83 -1.94
CA ILE A 4 -12.92 20.94 -2.67
C ILE A 4 -12.89 22.16 -1.74
N PHE A 5 -11.68 22.66 -1.48
CA PHE A 5 -11.46 23.93 -0.77
C PHE A 5 -10.95 24.96 -1.78
N GLN A 6 -11.81 25.86 -2.22
CA GLN A 6 -11.42 27.02 -3.03
C GLN A 6 -11.32 28.24 -2.10
N THR A 7 -10.11 28.80 -2.00
CA THR A 7 -9.91 30.12 -1.41
C THR A 7 -9.82 31.14 -2.54
N HIS A 8 -10.73 32.11 -2.52
CA HIS A 8 -10.86 33.14 -3.56
C HIS A 8 -10.19 34.47 -3.19
N ASP A 9 -9.43 34.53 -2.09
CA ASP A 9 -8.79 35.77 -1.65
C ASP A 9 -7.30 35.59 -1.34
N THR A 10 -6.48 36.49 -1.87
CA THR A 10 -5.00 36.55 -1.72
C THR A 10 -4.59 37.52 -0.61
N SER A 11 -5.51 37.85 0.30
CA SER A 11 -5.20 38.62 1.50
C SER A 11 -4.72 37.69 2.62
N ARG A 12 -3.53 38.00 3.16
CA ARG A 12 -2.83 37.24 4.20
C ARG A 12 -3.75 36.90 5.39
N GLY A 13 -3.89 35.61 5.72
CA GLY A 13 -4.65 35.12 6.88
C GLY A 13 -4.37 33.64 7.17
N GLN A 14 -4.66 33.19 8.40
CA GLN A 14 -4.56 31.76 8.76
C GLN A 14 -5.83 31.02 8.32
N VAL A 15 -5.64 29.92 7.60
CA VAL A 15 -6.69 28.95 7.28
C VAL A 15 -6.51 27.72 8.17
N ARG A 16 -7.53 27.38 8.95
CA ARG A 16 -7.60 26.15 9.73
C ARG A 16 -8.71 25.26 9.14
N ILE A 17 -8.37 24.02 8.83
CA ILE A 17 -9.29 23.01 8.30
C ILE A 17 -9.23 21.80 9.22
N ASP A 18 -10.36 21.45 9.82
CA ASP A 18 -10.53 20.28 10.67
C ASP A 18 -11.39 19.24 9.94
N ILE A 19 -10.79 18.11 9.58
CA ILE A 19 -11.48 17.01 8.87
C ILE A 19 -11.71 15.88 9.86
N ARG A 20 -12.97 15.50 10.06
CA ARG A 20 -13.36 14.29 10.81
C ARG A 20 -14.05 13.33 9.88
N ILE A 21 -13.54 12.11 9.81
CA ILE A 21 -14.07 11.04 8.97
C ILE A 21 -14.45 9.90 9.91
N MET A 22 -15.69 9.42 9.79
CA MET A 22 -16.16 8.21 10.46
C MET A 22 -16.45 7.18 9.39
N ALA A 23 -15.81 6.02 9.48
CA ALA A 23 -15.99 4.91 8.57
C ALA A 23 -15.90 3.60 9.34
N GLU A 24 -16.69 2.62 8.93
CA GLU A 24 -16.58 1.25 9.43
C GLU A 24 -15.42 0.56 8.69
N LEU A 25 -14.42 0.12 9.46
CA LEU A 25 -13.31 -0.68 8.97
C LEU A 25 -13.51 -2.11 9.47
N ASN A 26 -13.98 -3.00 8.61
CA ASN A 26 -14.22 -4.40 8.96
C ASN A 26 -12.94 -5.24 8.91
N VAL A 27 -11.91 -4.72 8.25
CA VAL A 27 -10.59 -5.34 8.14
C VAL A 27 -9.60 -4.48 8.91
N SER A 28 -8.85 -5.09 9.81
CA SER A 28 -7.75 -4.42 10.49
C SER A 28 -6.49 -4.37 9.62
N ALA A 29 -5.58 -3.45 9.92
CA ALA A 29 -4.26 -3.40 9.29
C ALA A 29 -3.55 -4.76 9.36
N PHE A 30 -3.58 -5.41 10.53
CA PHE A 30 -3.00 -6.74 10.71
C PHE A 30 -3.57 -7.79 9.74
N VAL A 31 -4.89 -7.87 9.58
CA VAL A 31 -5.54 -8.81 8.66
C VAL A 31 -5.21 -8.46 7.21
N ALA A 32 -5.18 -7.18 6.84
CA ALA A 32 -4.78 -6.75 5.51
C ALA A 32 -3.34 -7.19 5.18
N ARG A 33 -2.41 -6.98 6.11
CA ARG A 33 -1.02 -7.44 5.97
C ARG A 33 -0.94 -8.96 5.81
N GLN A 34 -1.66 -9.74 6.62
CA GLN A 34 -1.69 -11.20 6.49
C GLN A 34 -2.22 -11.66 5.13
N LYS A 35 -3.30 -11.04 4.63
CA LYS A 35 -3.87 -11.34 3.30
C LYS A 35 -2.87 -11.06 2.18
N VAL A 36 -2.18 -9.92 2.25
CA VAL A 36 -1.16 -9.56 1.27
C VAL A 36 0.02 -10.51 1.33
N THR A 37 0.54 -10.82 2.52
CA THR A 37 1.63 -11.79 2.69
C THR A 37 1.26 -13.16 2.15
N GLY A 38 0.07 -13.68 2.46
CA GLY A 38 -0.40 -14.97 1.92
C GLY A 38 -0.52 -14.95 0.40
N TYR A 39 -1.08 -13.88 -0.16
CA TYR A 39 -1.22 -13.74 -1.62
C TYR A 39 0.13 -13.73 -2.34
N VAL A 40 1.10 -12.93 -1.87
CA VAL A 40 2.40 -12.83 -2.54
C VAL A 40 3.21 -14.12 -2.40
N LEU A 41 3.15 -14.77 -1.23
CA LEU A 41 3.77 -16.07 -0.99
C LEU A 41 3.25 -17.13 -1.96
N ASP A 42 1.92 -17.21 -2.13
CA ASP A 42 1.27 -18.25 -2.93
C ASP A 42 1.34 -17.99 -4.44
N ARG A 43 1.33 -16.72 -4.87
CA ARG A 43 1.10 -16.35 -6.28
C ARG A 43 2.24 -15.58 -6.94
N VAL A 44 3.20 -15.06 -6.17
CA VAL A 44 4.25 -14.17 -6.71
C VAL A 44 5.64 -14.71 -6.43
N SER A 45 6.01 -14.86 -5.16
CA SER A 45 7.30 -15.40 -4.71
C SER A 45 7.30 -15.66 -3.21
N ASP A 46 7.98 -16.71 -2.79
CA ASP A 46 8.27 -17.06 -1.40
C ASP A 46 9.25 -16.10 -0.70
N HIS A 47 9.95 -15.26 -1.46
CA HIS A 47 10.86 -14.22 -0.96
C HIS A 47 10.15 -12.89 -0.70
N MET A 48 8.82 -12.83 -0.85
CA MET A 48 8.04 -11.61 -0.66
C MET A 48 7.11 -11.67 0.54
N ALA A 49 6.95 -10.55 1.23
CA ALA A 49 5.99 -10.41 2.33
C ALA A 49 5.42 -8.99 2.42
N GLY A 50 4.20 -8.90 2.94
CA GLY A 50 3.56 -7.64 3.32
C GLY A 50 4.05 -7.13 4.67
N ASP A 51 4.00 -5.82 4.85
CA ASP A 51 4.42 -5.13 6.09
C ASP A 51 3.47 -4.01 6.45
N GLU A 52 3.92 -3.08 7.30
CA GLU A 52 3.07 -2.14 7.99
C GLU A 52 2.14 -1.37 7.06
N PRO A 53 0.82 -1.62 7.15
CA PRO A 53 -0.15 -0.96 6.28
C PRO A 53 -0.41 0.48 6.69
N SER A 54 -0.73 1.31 5.71
CA SER A 54 -1.28 2.65 5.93
C SER A 54 -2.71 2.72 5.41
N LEU A 55 -3.62 3.36 6.15
CA LEU A 55 -4.97 3.62 5.68
C LEU A 55 -4.95 4.78 4.68
N VAL A 56 -5.46 4.55 3.47
CA VAL A 56 -5.59 5.56 2.42
C VAL A 56 -7.04 5.66 1.96
N ILE A 57 -7.42 6.84 1.45
CA ILE A 57 -8.74 7.09 0.87
C ILE A 57 -8.55 7.26 -0.63
N ASP A 58 -9.19 6.37 -1.41
CA ASP A 58 -9.23 6.46 -2.86
C ASP A 58 -10.69 6.54 -3.33
N GLY A 59 -11.11 7.74 -3.73
CA GLY A 59 -12.49 8.05 -4.07
C GLY A 59 -13.43 7.86 -2.87
N GLU A 60 -14.13 6.74 -2.82
CA GLU A 60 -15.08 6.36 -1.76
C GLU A 60 -14.62 5.14 -0.97
N ARG A 61 -13.45 4.59 -1.30
CA ARG A 61 -12.91 3.40 -0.64
C ARG A 61 -11.88 3.78 0.40
N PHE A 62 -12.02 3.16 1.56
CA PHE A 62 -10.96 3.08 2.55
C PHE A 62 -10.12 1.86 2.24
N LEU A 63 -8.83 2.05 1.99
CA LEU A 63 -7.92 0.98 1.59
C LEU A 63 -6.78 0.88 2.59
N TRP A 64 -6.44 -0.34 2.99
CA TRP A 64 -5.16 -0.62 3.59
C TRP A 64 -4.14 -0.79 2.48
N ARG A 65 -3.26 0.20 2.33
CA ARG A 65 -2.10 0.09 1.45
C ARG A 65 -1.01 -0.67 2.15
N VAL A 66 -0.72 -1.88 1.67
CA VAL A 66 0.29 -2.76 2.25
C VAL A 66 1.53 -2.76 1.36
N PRO A 67 2.68 -2.25 1.83
CA PRO A 67 3.94 -2.41 1.13
C PRO A 67 4.35 -3.88 1.04
N VAL A 68 4.89 -4.29 -0.10
CA VAL A 68 5.48 -5.62 -0.32
C VAL A 68 6.98 -5.47 -0.49
N TYR A 69 7.76 -6.24 0.24
CA TYR A 69 9.22 -6.24 0.09
C TYR A 69 9.76 -7.59 -0.28
N LEU A 70 10.94 -7.54 -0.88
CA LEU A 70 11.77 -8.67 -1.15
C LEU A 70 12.78 -8.89 -0.01
N ALA A 71 12.90 -10.13 0.44
CA ALA A 71 13.97 -10.59 1.31
C ALA A 71 14.61 -11.84 0.70
N VAL A 72 15.94 -11.85 0.60
CA VAL A 72 16.70 -12.93 -0.02
C VAL A 72 17.77 -13.43 0.95
N LEU A 73 17.99 -14.73 1.03
CA LEU A 73 19.07 -15.29 1.83
C LEU A 73 20.40 -15.28 1.05
N PRO A 74 21.53 -14.92 1.68
CA PRO A 74 21.70 -14.47 3.08
C PRO A 74 21.54 -12.95 3.31
N GLN A 75 21.28 -12.15 2.27
CA GLN A 75 21.31 -10.68 2.34
C GLN A 75 20.23 -10.06 3.24
N GLY A 76 19.17 -10.79 3.57
CA GLY A 76 18.04 -10.29 4.31
C GLY A 76 17.12 -9.43 3.44
N ARG A 77 16.52 -8.39 4.03
CA ARG A 77 15.55 -7.52 3.36
C ARG A 77 16.25 -6.59 2.36
N LEU A 78 15.99 -6.77 1.07
CA LEU A 78 16.59 -5.98 -0.01
C LEU A 78 15.85 -4.66 -0.28
N GLY A 79 14.52 -4.66 -0.15
CA GLY A 79 13.73 -3.44 -0.36
C GLY A 79 12.31 -3.67 -0.84
N GLN A 80 11.57 -2.58 -0.98
CA GLN A 80 10.19 -2.59 -1.45
C GLN A 80 10.11 -2.86 -2.96
N VAL A 81 9.24 -3.79 -3.34
CA VAL A 81 8.99 -4.16 -4.74
C VAL A 81 7.64 -3.66 -5.23
N GLY A 82 6.73 -3.29 -4.33
CA GLY A 82 5.44 -2.72 -4.69
C GLY A 82 4.54 -2.47 -3.49
N THR A 83 3.26 -2.26 -3.79
CA THR A 83 2.19 -2.11 -2.80
C THR A 83 0.95 -2.84 -3.29
N ILE A 84 0.27 -3.54 -2.39
CA ILE A 84 -1.06 -4.10 -2.67
C ILE A 84 -2.07 -3.39 -1.77
N ASP A 85 -3.09 -2.81 -2.37
CA ASP A 85 -4.18 -2.18 -1.65
C ASP A 85 -5.24 -3.24 -1.30
N VAL A 86 -5.72 -3.22 -0.06
CA VAL A 86 -6.78 -4.09 0.44
C VAL A 86 -7.97 -3.23 0.82
N ASP A 87 -9.14 -3.53 0.28
CA ASP A 87 -10.36 -2.85 0.66
C ASP A 87 -10.66 -3.05 2.15
N ALA A 88 -10.75 -1.97 2.93
CA ALA A 88 -10.84 -2.03 4.38
C ALA A 88 -12.22 -2.48 4.90
N GLN A 89 -13.23 -2.54 4.02
CA GLN A 89 -14.58 -2.99 4.36
C GLN A 89 -14.81 -4.46 4.01
N THR A 90 -14.27 -4.92 2.88
CA THR A 90 -14.50 -6.27 2.34
C THR A 90 -13.29 -7.17 2.49
N GLY A 91 -12.10 -6.59 2.58
CA GLY A 91 -10.83 -7.30 2.56
C GLY A 91 -10.47 -7.87 1.20
N GLN A 92 -11.06 -7.35 0.12
CA GLN A 92 -10.68 -7.66 -1.24
C GLN A 92 -9.28 -7.11 -1.53
N LEU A 93 -8.40 -7.97 -2.05
CA LEU A 93 -7.09 -7.56 -2.58
C LEU A 93 -7.29 -6.92 -3.96
N LEU A 94 -6.83 -5.68 -4.13
CA LEU A 94 -6.86 -4.97 -5.41
C LEU A 94 -5.58 -5.29 -6.18
N VAL A 95 -5.56 -6.45 -6.83
CA VAL A 95 -4.41 -6.94 -7.61
C VAL A 95 -4.75 -7.04 -9.09
N THR A 96 -3.79 -6.68 -9.93
CA THR A 96 -3.85 -6.86 -11.39
C THR A 96 -2.60 -7.58 -11.88
N ASN A 97 -2.67 -8.22 -13.05
CA ASN A 97 -1.48 -8.86 -13.65
C ASN A 97 -0.34 -7.87 -13.86
N ARG A 98 -0.66 -6.64 -14.27
CA ARG A 98 0.31 -5.55 -14.42
C ARG A 98 1.05 -5.26 -13.11
N LEU A 99 0.34 -5.20 -11.98
CA LEU A 99 0.95 -4.97 -10.67
C LEU A 99 1.94 -6.10 -10.32
N ILE A 100 1.58 -7.35 -10.63
CA ILE A 100 2.46 -8.51 -10.39
C ILE A 100 3.73 -8.42 -11.25
N GLU A 101 3.57 -8.12 -12.54
CA GLU A 101 4.69 -7.95 -13.46
C GLU A 101 5.64 -6.82 -13.03
N GLU A 102 5.08 -5.71 -12.54
CA GLU A 102 5.84 -4.59 -11.97
C GLU A 102 6.61 -5.02 -10.71
N MET A 103 5.97 -5.73 -9.77
CA MET A 103 6.67 -6.25 -8.58
C MET A 103 7.80 -7.21 -8.93
N GLN A 104 7.59 -8.11 -9.89
CA GLN A 104 8.64 -9.04 -10.36
C GLN A 104 9.80 -8.30 -11.04
N ARG A 105 9.51 -7.24 -11.79
CA ARG A 105 10.54 -6.38 -12.40
C ARG A 105 11.37 -5.68 -11.33
N ASN A 106 10.70 -5.02 -10.38
CA ASN A 106 11.36 -4.33 -9.26
C ASN A 106 12.20 -5.30 -8.42
N ALA A 107 11.72 -6.53 -8.22
CA ALA A 107 12.47 -7.58 -7.54
C ALA A 107 13.80 -7.92 -8.26
N ARG A 108 13.76 -8.10 -9.58
CA ARG A 108 14.98 -8.35 -10.38
C ARG A 108 15.96 -7.18 -10.27
N GLU A 109 15.47 -5.95 -10.38
CA GLU A 109 16.30 -4.76 -10.22
C GLU A 109 16.94 -4.68 -8.83
N LEU A 110 16.24 -5.06 -7.76
CA LEU A 110 16.80 -5.07 -6.41
C LEU A 110 17.89 -6.13 -6.22
N VAL A 111 17.78 -7.28 -6.89
CA VAL A 111 18.80 -8.34 -6.83
C VAL A 111 20.05 -7.97 -7.64
N GLU A 112 19.87 -7.28 -8.77
CA GLU A 112 20.96 -6.87 -9.66
C GLU A 112 21.73 -5.64 -9.15
N ARG A 113 21.18 -4.90 -8.18
CA ARG A 113 21.87 -3.76 -7.56
C ARG A 113 23.10 -4.25 -6.79
N PRO A 114 24.30 -3.68 -7.05
CA PRO A 114 25.47 -3.93 -6.22
C PRO A 114 25.16 -3.47 -4.79
N SER A 115 25.35 -4.36 -3.81
CA SER A 115 25.35 -3.97 -2.40
C SER A 115 26.39 -2.85 -2.21
N ALA A 116 25.93 -1.67 -1.81
CA ALA A 116 26.79 -0.52 -1.52
C ALA A 116 27.68 -0.78 -0.29
#